data_AF-A0A068RWR7-F1
#
_entry.id   AF-A0A068RWR7-F1
#
_cell.length_a   1.000
_cell.length_b   1.000
_cell.length_c   1.000
_cell.angle_alpha   90.00
_cell.angle_beta   90.00
_cell.angle_gamma   90.00
#
_symmetry.space_group_name_H-M   'P 1'
#
loop_
_entity.id
_entity.type
_entity.pdbx_description
1 polymer ?
#
loop_
_entity_poly.entity_id
_entity_poly.type
_entity_poly.pdbx_seq_one_letter_code
_entity_poly.pdbx_strand_id
1 'polypeptide(L)'
;MRHEKRDTLLAMLRNHPDSYRWIDVFCARSDTPLDIMGDIYACCLECVAMVDCEPSLIRSLCDGEIAAAKIPYVPSEPLPSYTEICRTKAPQLIELLYRFLQCGWWQRVWTWQEMVLPVGPVRLMAETETHQLSQRNTVTVDELCEYVTTAIIIETSLNELYNSSGSYGDICTSEVMRTSAVLRDLHDITTARRSSSHRISGSKDTFMYYILDSLSESTRRCYDPADYVYGVLGALQIKIPRVEDPNVAWRHLLLKLDDYSEKGEVYSRKCIDRAHEVDLQKAETIGAVYKKLKAIFYEFS
;
A
#
# COMPACT_ATOMS: atom_id res chain seq x y z
N MET A 1 20.02 -3.62 12.40
CA MET A 1 18.89 -4.57 12.48
C MET A 1 18.46 -4.71 13.93
N ARG A 2 17.16 -4.67 14.24
CA ARG A 2 16.69 -4.88 15.62
C ARG A 2 16.87 -6.34 16.04
N HIS A 3 17.04 -6.59 17.34
CA HIS A 3 17.35 -7.94 17.84
C HIS A 3 16.22 -8.93 17.53
N GLU A 4 14.96 -8.48 17.59
CA GLU A 4 13.78 -9.32 17.44
C GLU A 4 13.68 -9.95 16.03
N LYS A 5 14.24 -9.30 15.01
CA LYS A 5 14.21 -9.79 13.62
C LYS A 5 15.28 -10.85 13.33
N ARG A 6 16.33 -10.92 14.15
CA ARG A 6 17.55 -11.67 13.82
C ARG A 6 17.28 -13.16 13.70
N ASP A 7 16.58 -13.73 14.66
CA ASP A 7 16.38 -15.18 14.73
C ASP A 7 15.47 -15.65 13.59
N THR A 8 14.40 -14.89 13.32
CA THR A 8 13.51 -15.10 12.17
C THR A 8 14.27 -15.06 10.84
N LEU A 9 15.13 -14.05 10.65
CA LEU A 9 15.95 -13.94 9.44
C LEU A 9 16.91 -15.13 9.30
N LEU A 10 17.60 -15.50 10.37
CA LEU A 10 18.51 -16.65 10.37
C LEU A 10 17.77 -17.97 10.09
N ALA A 11 16.57 -18.15 10.65
CA ALA A 11 15.72 -19.31 10.37
C ALA A 11 15.32 -19.36 8.89
N MET A 12 14.91 -18.22 8.31
CA MET A 12 14.60 -18.12 6.88
C MET A 12 15.79 -18.47 5.99
N LEU A 13 16.97 -17.92 6.27
CA LEU A 13 18.18 -18.18 5.49
C LEU A 13 18.62 -19.64 5.57
N ARG A 14 18.50 -20.28 6.75
CA ARG A 14 18.81 -21.71 6.94
C ARG A 14 17.88 -22.63 6.14
N ASN A 15 16.62 -22.24 5.93
CA ASN A 15 15.67 -23.03 5.16
C ASN A 15 15.91 -22.94 3.64
N HIS A 16 16.70 -21.96 3.18
CA HIS A 16 17.01 -21.74 1.77
C HIS A 16 18.52 -21.46 1.57
N PRO A 17 19.40 -22.42 1.93
CA PRO A 17 20.85 -22.21 1.95
C PRO A 17 21.44 -21.87 0.57
N ASP A 18 20.78 -22.32 -0.50
CA ASP A 18 21.23 -22.13 -1.89
C ASP A 18 20.52 -20.95 -2.59
N SER A 19 19.91 -20.02 -1.83
CA SER A 19 19.22 -18.85 -2.39
C SER A 19 20.07 -17.58 -2.33
N TYR A 20 20.00 -16.76 -3.39
CA TYR A 20 20.53 -15.40 -3.38
C TYR A 20 19.46 -14.44 -2.86
N ARG A 21 19.78 -13.64 -1.84
CA ARG A 21 18.85 -12.73 -1.19
C ARG A 21 19.46 -11.33 -1.13
N TRP A 22 18.70 -10.34 -1.60
CA TRP A 22 18.92 -8.95 -1.22
C TRP A 22 18.21 -8.69 0.11
N ILE A 23 18.89 -8.05 1.06
CA ILE A 23 18.33 -7.76 2.39
C ILE A 23 18.52 -6.27 2.65
N ASP A 24 17.43 -5.51 2.60
CA ASP A 24 17.47 -4.04 2.62
C ASP A 24 18.26 -3.48 3.80
N VAL A 25 18.05 -4.02 5.01
CA VAL A 25 18.74 -3.57 6.23
C VAL A 25 20.26 -3.76 6.18
N PHE A 26 20.79 -4.65 5.34
CA PHE A 26 22.23 -4.88 5.19
C PHE A 26 22.82 -4.22 3.95
N CYS A 27 22.00 -4.04 2.92
CA CYS A 27 22.45 -3.58 1.61
C CYS A 27 22.16 -2.09 1.35
N ALA A 28 21.12 -1.53 1.97
CA ALA A 28 20.82 -0.09 1.90
C ALA A 28 21.65 0.66 2.94
N ARG A 29 22.67 1.38 2.47
CA ARG A 29 23.50 2.31 3.25
C ARG A 29 22.99 3.74 3.07
N SER A 30 23.42 4.65 3.94
CA SER A 30 23.06 6.08 3.86
C SER A 30 23.46 6.74 2.52
N ASP A 31 24.50 6.21 1.88
CA ASP A 31 25.03 6.65 0.59
C ASP A 31 24.48 5.84 -0.60
N THR A 32 23.61 4.85 -0.37
CA THR A 32 23.04 4.07 -1.47
C THR A 32 22.15 4.97 -2.31
N PRO A 33 22.42 5.08 -3.63
CA PRO A 33 21.55 5.80 -4.54
C PRO A 33 20.13 5.25 -4.45
N LEU A 34 19.18 6.09 -4.05
CA LEU A 34 17.80 5.67 -3.76
C LEU A 34 17.07 5.19 -5.02
N ASP A 35 17.55 5.56 -6.21
CA ASP A 35 17.06 5.08 -7.49
C ASP A 35 17.40 3.59 -7.74
N ILE A 36 18.50 3.07 -7.19
CA ILE A 36 18.86 1.66 -7.32
C ILE A 36 17.87 0.75 -6.57
N MET A 37 17.27 1.22 -5.46
CA MET A 37 16.26 0.44 -4.73
C MET A 37 15.05 0.12 -5.60
N GLY A 38 14.65 1.08 -6.45
CA GLY A 38 13.59 0.86 -7.44
C GLY A 38 13.92 -0.28 -8.40
N ASP A 39 15.13 -0.26 -8.95
CA ASP A 39 15.62 -1.27 -9.90
C ASP A 39 15.72 -2.65 -9.22
N ILE A 40 16.18 -2.72 -7.97
CA ILE A 40 16.25 -3.97 -7.20
C ILE A 40 14.86 -4.57 -7.00
N TYR A 41 13.93 -3.80 -6.45
CA TYR A 41 12.58 -4.31 -6.20
C TYR A 41 11.89 -4.73 -7.50
N ALA A 42 12.09 -3.99 -8.59
CA ALA A 42 11.53 -4.32 -9.90
C ALA A 42 12.06 -5.65 -10.48
N CYS A 43 13.21 -6.16 -10.01
CA CYS A 43 13.77 -7.44 -10.41
C CYS A 43 13.49 -8.58 -9.41
N CYS A 44 12.80 -8.32 -8.30
CA CYS A 44 12.48 -9.33 -7.30
C CYS A 44 11.44 -10.34 -7.83
N LEU A 45 11.83 -11.62 -7.91
CA LEU A 45 10.96 -12.76 -8.22
C LEU A 45 10.14 -13.24 -7.01
N GLU A 46 10.53 -12.81 -5.81
CA GLU A 46 9.82 -13.01 -4.56
C GLU A 46 10.34 -11.96 -3.57
N CYS A 47 9.43 -11.27 -2.89
CA CYS A 47 9.76 -10.36 -1.81
C CYS A 47 9.21 -10.92 -0.50
N VAL A 48 10.01 -10.94 0.57
CA VAL A 48 9.55 -11.34 1.90
C VAL A 48 9.66 -10.14 2.83
N ALA A 49 8.52 -9.58 3.23
CA ALA A 49 8.45 -8.46 4.14
C ALA A 49 8.18 -8.96 5.57
N MET A 50 9.08 -8.61 6.49
CA MET A 50 8.93 -8.89 7.91
C MET A 50 8.18 -7.74 8.61
N VAL A 51 6.88 -7.95 8.84
CA VAL A 51 5.93 -7.00 9.40
C VAL A 51 6.01 -7.02 10.93
N ASP A 52 5.92 -5.84 11.53
CA ASP A 52 5.87 -5.61 12.97
C ASP A 52 4.48 -5.92 13.55
N CYS A 53 4.06 -7.17 13.41
CA CYS A 53 2.81 -7.69 13.94
C CYS A 53 3.02 -8.90 14.87
N GLU A 54 2.00 -9.22 15.68
CA GLU A 54 1.99 -10.48 16.44
C GLU A 54 1.93 -11.69 15.48
N PRO A 55 2.72 -12.76 15.70
CA PRO A 55 2.69 -13.95 14.83
C PRO A 55 1.32 -14.63 14.72
N SER A 56 0.49 -14.54 15.76
CA SER A 56 -0.87 -15.09 15.78
C SER A 56 -1.83 -14.35 14.84
N LEU A 57 -1.52 -13.11 14.46
CA LEU A 57 -2.42 -12.28 13.64
C LEU A 57 -2.49 -12.82 12.21
N ILE A 58 -1.34 -13.08 11.58
CA ILE A 58 -1.28 -13.67 10.24
C ILE A 58 -1.87 -15.08 10.26
N ARG A 59 -1.56 -15.88 11.29
CA ARG A 59 -2.16 -17.21 11.46
C ARG A 59 -3.68 -17.18 11.52
N SER A 60 -4.24 -16.20 12.23
CA SER A 60 -5.70 -16.01 12.32
C SER A 60 -6.31 -15.60 10.97
N LEU A 61 -5.61 -14.77 10.18
CA LEU A 61 -6.05 -14.40 8.83
C LEU A 61 -6.05 -15.60 7.87
N CYS A 62 -5.07 -16.48 8.01
CA CYS A 62 -4.93 -17.70 7.21
C CYS A 62 -5.74 -18.90 7.76
N ASP A 63 -6.50 -18.72 8.85
CA ASP A 63 -7.37 -19.76 9.37
C ASP A 63 -8.47 -20.10 8.36
N GLY A 64 -8.75 -21.38 8.14
CA GLY A 64 -9.66 -21.83 7.08
C GLY A 64 -11.07 -21.27 7.21
N GLU A 65 -11.59 -21.07 8.44
CA GLU A 65 -12.92 -20.50 8.64
C GLU A 65 -12.93 -18.98 8.36
N ILE A 66 -11.87 -18.28 8.76
CA ILE A 66 -11.71 -16.84 8.52
C ILE A 66 -11.47 -16.56 7.03
N ALA A 67 -10.61 -17.34 6.37
CA ALA A 67 -10.33 -17.21 4.95
C ALA A 67 -11.57 -17.53 4.10
N ALA A 68 -12.42 -18.46 4.54
CA ALA A 68 -13.71 -18.77 3.90
C ALA A 68 -14.79 -17.72 4.16
N ALA A 69 -14.57 -16.75 5.05
CA ALA A 69 -15.51 -15.67 5.34
C ALA A 69 -15.62 -14.61 4.22
N LYS A 70 -14.88 -14.78 3.13
CA LYS A 70 -14.96 -13.94 1.94
C LYS A 70 -16.39 -13.94 1.39
N ILE A 71 -16.94 -12.76 1.17
CA ILE A 71 -18.25 -12.58 0.54
C ILE A 71 -18.02 -12.33 -0.95
N PRO A 72 -18.40 -13.27 -1.85
CA PRO A 72 -18.29 -13.06 -3.28
C PRO A 72 -19.31 -12.01 -3.74
N TYR A 73 -18.93 -11.18 -4.71
CA TYR A 73 -19.87 -10.30 -5.38
C TYR A 73 -20.55 -11.05 -6.53
N VAL A 74 -21.88 -11.14 -6.47
CA VAL A 74 -22.71 -11.75 -7.52
C VAL A 74 -23.65 -10.66 -8.07
N PRO A 75 -23.43 -10.14 -9.29
CA PRO A 75 -24.20 -8.99 -9.82
C PRO A 75 -25.71 -9.16 -9.87
N SER A 76 -26.20 -10.41 -9.93
CA SER A 76 -27.62 -10.74 -10.02
C SER A 76 -28.31 -10.96 -8.68
N GLU A 77 -27.56 -11.01 -7.58
CA GLU A 77 -28.10 -11.26 -6.25
C GLU A 77 -28.19 -9.96 -5.44
N PRO A 78 -29.22 -9.79 -4.60
CA PRO A 78 -29.26 -8.68 -3.66
C PRO A 78 -28.07 -8.78 -2.70
N LEU A 79 -27.51 -7.63 -2.31
CA LEU A 79 -26.47 -7.59 -1.29
C LEU A 79 -27.02 -8.15 0.04
N PRO A 80 -26.23 -8.93 0.79
CA PRO A 80 -26.65 -9.40 2.10
C PRO A 80 -26.84 -8.22 3.06
N SER A 81 -27.89 -8.25 3.86
CA SER A 81 -28.09 -7.29 4.94
C SER A 81 -26.95 -7.39 5.95
N TYR A 82 -26.63 -6.28 6.64
CA TYR A 82 -25.59 -6.31 7.67
C TYR A 82 -25.89 -7.34 8.78
N THR A 83 -27.17 -7.54 9.11
CA THR A 83 -27.59 -8.57 10.07
C THR A 83 -27.26 -9.99 9.61
N GLU A 84 -27.34 -10.29 8.31
CA GLU A 84 -26.91 -11.57 7.75
C GLU A 84 -25.39 -11.71 7.78
N ILE A 85 -24.66 -10.64 7.42
CA ILE A 85 -23.19 -10.60 7.51
C ILE A 85 -22.72 -10.90 8.94
N CYS A 86 -23.38 -10.32 9.96
CA CYS A 86 -23.07 -10.56 11.37
C CYS A 86 -23.21 -12.01 11.82
N ARG A 87 -23.93 -12.85 11.08
CA ARG A 87 -24.03 -14.30 11.35
C ARG A 87 -22.84 -15.09 10.78
N THR A 88 -22.00 -14.45 9.98
CA THR A 88 -20.79 -15.03 9.39
C THR A 88 -19.54 -14.67 10.19
N LYS A 89 -18.37 -15.11 9.71
CA LYS A 89 -17.06 -14.72 10.25
C LYS A 89 -16.52 -13.42 9.65
N ALA A 90 -17.24 -12.77 8.73
CA ALA A 90 -16.76 -11.59 8.01
C ALA A 90 -16.44 -10.38 8.93
N PRO A 91 -17.21 -10.10 10.01
CA PRO A 91 -16.81 -9.06 10.97
C PRO A 91 -15.49 -9.36 11.68
N GLN A 92 -15.25 -10.63 12.02
CA GLN A 92 -13.99 -11.06 12.64
C GLN A 92 -12.82 -10.90 11.67
N LEU A 93 -13.03 -11.21 10.39
CA LEU A 93 -12.06 -10.95 9.33
C LEU A 93 -11.71 -9.45 9.23
N ILE A 94 -12.70 -8.55 9.24
CA ILE A 94 -12.47 -7.09 9.20
C ILE A 94 -11.68 -6.62 10.43
N GLU A 95 -11.97 -7.12 11.62
CA GLU A 95 -11.20 -6.80 12.83
C GLU A 95 -9.73 -7.25 12.70
N LEU A 96 -9.48 -8.45 12.20
CA LEU A 96 -8.12 -8.96 11.98
C LEU A 96 -7.37 -8.14 10.92
N LEU A 97 -8.02 -7.84 9.80
CA LEU A 97 -7.47 -7.00 8.73
C LEU A 97 -7.16 -5.60 9.24
N TYR A 98 -8.07 -5.00 10.03
CA TYR A 98 -7.85 -3.69 10.62
C TYR A 98 -6.59 -3.69 11.49
N ARG A 99 -6.50 -4.60 12.45
CA ARG A 99 -5.31 -4.73 13.32
C ARG A 99 -4.03 -4.94 12.51
N PHE A 100 -4.08 -5.75 11.45
CA PHE A 100 -2.92 -6.05 10.61
C PHE A 100 -2.47 -4.85 9.79
N LEU A 101 -3.40 -4.11 9.20
CA LEU A 101 -3.14 -2.91 8.39
C LEU A 101 -2.74 -1.69 9.25
N GLN A 102 -3.00 -1.72 10.56
CA GLN A 102 -2.49 -0.73 11.51
C GLN A 102 -1.02 -0.95 11.94
N CYS A 103 -0.37 -2.05 11.54
CA CYS A 103 1.04 -2.29 11.85
C CYS A 103 1.95 -1.23 11.19
N GLY A 104 3.07 -0.91 11.84
CA GLY A 104 3.98 0.17 11.42
C GLY A 104 4.60 -0.04 10.04
N TRP A 105 4.69 -1.29 9.55
CA TRP A 105 5.10 -1.57 8.18
C TRP A 105 4.19 -0.87 7.16
N TRP A 106 2.87 -0.91 7.35
CA TRP A 106 1.89 -0.27 6.46
C TRP A 106 1.91 1.25 6.53
N GLN A 107 2.47 1.82 7.60
CA GLN A 107 2.49 3.27 7.85
C GLN A 107 3.70 3.98 7.25
N ARG A 108 4.69 3.26 6.70
CA ARG A 108 5.95 3.83 6.19
C ARG A 108 5.90 4.02 4.69
N VAL A 109 6.25 5.20 4.18
CA VAL A 109 6.25 5.49 2.73
C VAL A 109 7.06 4.47 1.91
N TRP A 110 8.24 4.07 2.39
CA TRP A 110 9.12 3.13 1.70
C TRP A 110 8.50 1.76 1.40
N THR A 111 7.57 1.30 2.23
CA THR A 111 6.93 0.00 2.04
C THR A 111 5.96 -0.01 0.87
N TRP A 112 5.57 1.17 0.37
CA TRP A 112 4.76 1.28 -0.84
C TRP A 112 5.52 0.74 -2.06
N GLN A 113 6.80 1.09 -2.22
CA GLN A 113 7.64 0.53 -3.29
C GLN A 113 7.91 -0.96 -3.10
N GLU A 114 8.16 -1.42 -1.85
CA GLU A 114 8.33 -2.85 -1.53
C GLU A 114 7.12 -3.69 -1.94
N MET A 115 5.92 -3.10 -1.90
CA MET A 115 4.65 -3.74 -2.26
C MET A 115 4.38 -3.70 -3.77
N VAL A 116 4.69 -2.58 -4.43
CA VAL A 116 4.28 -2.33 -5.83
C VAL A 116 5.27 -2.90 -6.83
N LEU A 117 6.56 -2.77 -6.57
CA LEU A 117 7.60 -3.02 -7.56
C LEU A 117 7.88 -4.51 -7.86
N PRO A 118 7.88 -5.43 -6.86
CA PRO A 118 8.17 -6.83 -7.12
C PRO A 118 7.27 -7.44 -8.19
N VAL A 119 7.90 -8.11 -9.16
CA VAL A 119 7.24 -8.88 -10.23
C VAL A 119 6.60 -10.14 -9.65
N GLY A 120 7.28 -10.76 -8.69
CA GLY A 120 6.77 -11.90 -7.96
C GLY A 120 5.85 -11.55 -6.78
N PRO A 121 5.44 -12.57 -6.01
CA PRO A 121 4.62 -12.35 -4.82
C PRO A 121 5.39 -11.57 -3.75
N VAL A 122 4.68 -10.67 -3.09
CA VAL A 122 5.14 -10.00 -1.87
C VAL A 122 4.53 -10.75 -0.69
N ARG A 123 5.33 -11.59 -0.03
CA ARG A 123 4.92 -12.39 1.12
C ARG A 123 5.21 -11.64 2.40
N LEU A 124 4.20 -11.57 3.26
CA LEU A 124 4.25 -10.93 4.57
C LEU A 124 4.35 -12.00 5.64
N MET A 125 5.24 -11.78 6.60
CA MET A 125 5.38 -12.62 7.80
C MET A 125 5.62 -11.75 9.02
N ALA A 126 5.28 -12.24 10.21
CA ALA A 126 5.61 -11.53 11.44
C ALA A 126 7.11 -11.53 11.67
N GLU A 127 7.66 -10.40 12.14
CA GLU A 127 9.09 -10.24 12.37
C GLU A 127 9.64 -11.15 13.49
N THR A 128 8.77 -11.62 14.37
CA THR A 128 9.05 -12.51 15.50
C THR A 128 8.63 -13.97 15.24
N GLU A 129 8.23 -14.32 14.00
CA GLU A 129 7.87 -15.70 13.67
C GLU A 129 9.11 -16.58 13.56
N THR A 130 9.31 -17.45 14.55
CA THR A 130 10.45 -18.37 14.62
C THR A 130 10.12 -19.77 14.12
N HIS A 131 8.84 -20.08 13.91
CA HIS A 131 8.43 -21.32 13.30
C HIS A 131 8.68 -21.29 11.78
N GLN A 132 8.88 -22.48 11.19
CA GLN A 132 9.14 -22.62 9.74
C GLN A 132 8.15 -21.80 8.90
N LEU A 133 8.61 -21.33 7.74
CA LEU A 133 7.80 -20.72 6.68
C LEU A 133 6.77 -21.73 6.17
N SER A 134 5.74 -21.96 6.97
CA SER A 134 4.56 -22.71 6.58
C SER A 134 3.58 -21.75 5.93
N GLN A 135 2.80 -22.24 4.97
CA GLN A 135 1.74 -21.46 4.32
C GLN A 135 0.76 -20.83 5.34
N ARG A 136 0.65 -21.37 6.55
CA ARG A 136 -0.24 -20.85 7.61
C ARG A 136 0.30 -19.64 8.35
N ASN A 137 1.59 -19.32 8.22
CA ASN A 137 2.24 -18.23 8.96
C ASN A 137 2.54 -17.02 8.09
N THR A 138 2.09 -17.04 6.83
CA THR A 138 2.39 -16.00 5.85
C THR A 138 1.16 -15.69 5.03
N VAL A 139 1.01 -14.43 4.64
CA VAL A 139 -0.01 -13.97 3.70
C VAL A 139 0.67 -13.15 2.62
N THR A 140 0.21 -13.26 1.38
CA THR A 140 0.71 -12.44 0.27
C THR A 140 -0.13 -11.19 0.11
N VAL A 141 0.47 -10.13 -0.44
CA VAL A 141 -0.27 -8.91 -0.78
C VAL A 141 -1.41 -9.20 -1.75
N ASP A 142 -1.21 -10.12 -2.70
CA ASP A 142 -2.26 -10.48 -3.66
C ASP A 142 -3.44 -11.19 -2.98
N GLU A 143 -3.19 -12.05 -1.97
CA GLU A 143 -4.26 -12.64 -1.14
C GLU A 143 -5.01 -11.57 -0.33
N LEU A 144 -4.36 -10.50 0.13
CA LEU A 144 -5.04 -9.39 0.80
C LEU A 144 -5.98 -8.63 -0.13
N CYS A 145 -5.58 -8.43 -1.39
CA CYS A 145 -6.41 -7.76 -2.40
C CYS A 145 -7.74 -8.48 -2.63
N GLU A 146 -7.81 -9.80 -2.41
CA GLU A 146 -9.05 -10.57 -2.54
C GLU A 146 -10.12 -10.16 -1.50
N TYR A 147 -9.73 -9.53 -0.39
CA TYR A 147 -10.66 -9.07 0.64
C TYR A 147 -11.33 -7.73 0.33
N VAL A 148 -10.90 -6.99 -0.71
CA VAL A 148 -11.51 -5.70 -1.08
C VAL A 148 -13.01 -5.82 -1.30
N THR A 149 -13.45 -6.82 -2.07
CA THR A 149 -14.87 -7.04 -2.36
C THR A 149 -15.68 -7.29 -1.09
N THR A 150 -15.13 -8.06 -0.15
CA THR A 150 -15.78 -8.30 1.15
C THR A 150 -15.90 -7.00 1.94
N ALA A 151 -14.85 -6.18 1.99
CA ALA A 151 -14.89 -4.89 2.68
C ALA A 151 -15.92 -3.92 2.06
N ILE A 152 -16.02 -3.86 0.73
CA ILE A 152 -17.03 -3.05 0.00
C ILE A 152 -18.45 -3.48 0.39
N ILE A 153 -18.72 -4.78 0.38
CA ILE A 153 -20.06 -5.31 0.70
C ILE A 153 -20.43 -4.95 2.13
N ILE A 154 -19.52 -5.19 3.09
CA ILE A 154 -19.77 -4.88 4.50
C ILE A 154 -20.02 -3.38 4.71
N GLU A 155 -19.20 -2.51 4.10
CA GLU A 155 -19.37 -1.06 4.22
C GLU A 155 -20.70 -0.61 3.61
N THR A 156 -21.09 -1.16 2.46
CA THR A 156 -22.35 -0.82 1.80
C THR A 156 -23.54 -1.24 2.67
N SER A 157 -23.56 -2.47 3.17
CA SER A 157 -24.61 -2.98 4.04
C SER A 157 -24.69 -2.23 5.38
N LEU A 158 -23.55 -1.78 5.92
CA LEU A 158 -23.48 -0.92 7.10
C LEU A 158 -24.12 0.45 6.83
N ASN A 159 -23.77 1.08 5.70
CA ASN A 159 -24.31 2.39 5.31
C ASN A 159 -25.83 2.34 5.06
N GLU A 160 -26.34 1.25 4.47
CA GLU A 160 -27.78 1.05 4.28
C GLU A 160 -28.53 0.91 5.62
N LEU A 161 -27.96 0.14 6.55
CA LEU A 161 -28.51 0.01 7.91
C LEU A 161 -28.50 1.36 8.63
N TYR A 162 -27.40 2.11 8.52
CA TYR A 162 -27.25 3.46 9.09
C TYR A 162 -28.34 4.42 8.57
N ASN A 163 -28.54 4.46 7.25
CA ASN A 163 -29.55 5.31 6.62
C ASN A 163 -30.99 4.92 6.98
N SER A 164 -31.25 3.63 7.21
CA SER A 164 -32.60 3.10 7.49
C SER A 164 -33.01 3.24 8.97
N SER A 165 -32.05 3.18 9.90
CA SER A 165 -32.31 3.13 11.34
C SER A 165 -32.50 4.50 12.00
N GLY A 166 -32.01 5.58 11.38
CA GLY A 166 -32.20 6.96 11.87
C GLY A 166 -31.64 7.26 13.26
N SER A 167 -30.89 6.35 13.87
CA SER A 167 -30.37 6.44 15.23
C SER A 167 -28.88 6.09 15.27
N TYR A 168 -28.09 7.01 15.83
CA TYR A 168 -26.66 6.87 16.03
C TYR A 168 -26.43 5.99 17.28
N GLY A 169 -26.41 4.67 17.09
CA GLY A 169 -25.86 3.77 18.12
C GLY A 169 -24.34 3.79 18.05
N ASP A 170 -23.65 3.97 19.18
CA ASP A 170 -22.17 4.05 19.26
C ASP A 170 -21.45 2.86 18.60
N ILE A 171 -22.04 1.67 18.66
CA ILE A 171 -21.48 0.44 18.07
C ILE A 171 -21.41 0.55 16.54
N CYS A 172 -22.45 1.10 15.89
CA CYS A 172 -22.50 1.24 14.43
C CYS A 172 -21.38 2.14 13.91
N THR A 173 -21.11 3.23 14.61
CA THR A 173 -20.07 4.21 14.23
C THR A 173 -18.68 3.60 14.25
N SER A 174 -18.35 2.80 15.28
CA SER A 174 -17.03 2.16 15.38
C SER A 174 -16.80 1.11 14.27
N GLU A 175 -17.81 0.30 13.96
CA GLU A 175 -17.74 -0.71 12.90
C GLU A 175 -17.61 -0.07 11.51
N VAL A 176 -18.35 1.02 11.26
CA VAL A 176 -18.24 1.81 10.03
C VAL A 176 -16.83 2.37 9.89
N MET A 177 -16.31 3.06 10.90
CA MET A 177 -14.96 3.63 10.86
C MET A 177 -13.89 2.58 10.60
N ARG A 178 -14.00 1.41 11.25
CA ARG A 178 -13.07 0.30 11.07
C ARG A 178 -13.14 -0.26 9.65
N THR A 179 -14.34 -0.54 9.16
CA THR A 179 -14.55 -1.12 7.83
C THR A 179 -14.08 -0.15 6.75
N SER A 180 -14.39 1.14 6.87
CA SER A 180 -13.92 2.18 5.95
C SER A 180 -12.39 2.32 5.97
N ALA A 181 -11.75 2.17 7.14
CA ALA A 181 -10.30 2.18 7.22
C ALA A 181 -9.68 0.98 6.49
N VAL A 182 -10.20 -0.24 6.72
CA VAL A 182 -9.77 -1.46 6.02
C VAL A 182 -9.98 -1.32 4.52
N LEU A 183 -11.16 -0.87 4.09
CA LEU A 183 -11.47 -0.70 2.67
C LEU A 183 -10.50 0.26 2.00
N ARG A 184 -10.29 1.45 2.60
CA ARG A 184 -9.34 2.44 2.06
C ARG A 184 -7.94 1.85 1.92
N ASP A 185 -7.45 1.17 2.95
CA ASP A 185 -6.10 0.62 2.95
C ASP A 185 -5.98 -0.53 1.92
N LEU A 186 -6.98 -1.41 1.80
CA LEU A 186 -7.01 -2.46 0.77
C LEU A 186 -7.19 -1.91 -0.66
N HIS A 187 -7.95 -0.81 -0.82
CA HIS A 187 -8.10 -0.10 -2.09
C HIS A 187 -6.76 0.48 -2.54
N ASP A 188 -6.06 1.20 -1.66
CA ASP A 188 -4.71 1.70 -1.91
C ASP A 188 -3.78 0.56 -2.37
N ILE A 189 -3.72 -0.53 -1.60
CA ILE A 189 -2.89 -1.72 -1.92
C ILE A 189 -3.23 -2.27 -3.32
N THR A 190 -4.52 -2.45 -3.61
CA THR A 190 -4.98 -3.06 -4.86
C THR A 190 -4.71 -2.16 -6.06
N THR A 191 -4.97 -0.86 -5.92
CA THR A 191 -4.71 0.15 -6.95
C THR A 191 -3.21 0.26 -7.23
N ALA A 192 -2.40 0.26 -6.18
CA ALA A 192 -0.95 0.26 -6.26
C ALA A 192 -0.43 -1.00 -6.99
N ARG A 193 -0.91 -2.21 -6.64
CA ARG A 193 -0.53 -3.45 -7.33
C ARG A 193 -0.96 -3.48 -8.80
N ARG A 194 -2.18 -3.04 -9.12
CA ARG A 194 -2.67 -2.93 -10.51
C ARG A 194 -1.82 -1.97 -11.33
N SER A 195 -1.35 -0.88 -10.74
CA SER A 195 -0.46 0.06 -11.43
C SER A 195 0.82 -0.63 -11.93
N SER A 196 1.38 -1.57 -11.16
CA SER A 196 2.57 -2.33 -11.58
C SER A 196 2.31 -3.18 -12.83
N SER A 197 1.11 -3.72 -13.00
CA SER A 197 0.73 -4.43 -14.24
C SER A 197 0.68 -3.48 -15.44
N HIS A 198 0.18 -2.26 -15.27
CA HIS A 198 0.17 -1.24 -16.33
C HIS A 198 1.57 -0.72 -16.67
N ARG A 199 2.46 -0.67 -15.67
CA ARG A 199 3.88 -0.38 -15.85
C ARG A 199 4.53 -1.38 -16.81
N ILE A 200 4.25 -2.68 -16.60
CA ILE A 200 4.79 -3.78 -17.42
C ILE A 200 4.18 -3.79 -18.81
N SER A 201 2.89 -3.45 -18.96
CA SER A 201 2.22 -3.42 -20.26
C SER A 201 2.48 -2.15 -21.09
N GLY A 202 3.12 -1.13 -20.50
CA GLY A 202 3.50 0.11 -21.17
C GLY A 202 2.39 1.16 -21.29
N SER A 203 1.24 0.99 -20.62
CA SER A 203 0.15 1.97 -20.65
C SER A 203 0.43 3.15 -19.72
N LYS A 204 1.25 4.11 -20.17
CA LYS A 204 1.76 5.23 -19.36
C LYS A 204 0.65 6.08 -18.71
N ASP A 205 -0.37 6.47 -19.47
CA ASP A 205 -1.44 7.34 -18.96
C ASP A 205 -2.27 6.63 -17.88
N THR A 206 -2.66 5.38 -18.13
CA THR A 206 -3.37 4.53 -17.17
C THR A 206 -2.54 4.25 -15.92
N PHE A 207 -1.24 4.02 -16.11
CA PHE A 207 -0.29 3.80 -15.03
C PHE A 207 -0.19 5.03 -14.11
N MET A 208 -0.02 6.23 -14.68
CA MET A 208 0.04 7.47 -13.92
C MET A 208 -1.26 7.76 -13.16
N TYR A 209 -2.41 7.51 -13.80
CA TYR A 209 -3.72 7.60 -13.16
C TYR A 209 -3.77 6.77 -11.87
N TYR A 210 -3.48 5.46 -11.96
CA TYR A 210 -3.61 4.56 -10.82
C TYR A 210 -2.56 4.84 -9.73
N ILE A 211 -1.33 5.20 -10.10
CA ILE A 211 -0.33 5.56 -9.08
C ILE A 211 -0.76 6.82 -8.33
N LEU A 212 -1.15 7.88 -9.02
CA LEU A 212 -1.54 9.13 -8.36
C LEU A 212 -2.81 8.94 -7.52
N ASP A 213 -3.74 8.10 -7.98
CA ASP A 213 -4.92 7.71 -7.22
C ASP A 213 -4.53 7.05 -5.89
N SER A 214 -3.76 5.94 -5.94
CA SER A 214 -3.27 5.24 -4.74
C SER A 214 -2.47 6.14 -3.82
N LEU A 215 -1.48 6.88 -4.34
CA LEU A 215 -0.64 7.77 -3.53
C LEU A 215 -1.46 8.86 -2.85
N SER A 216 -2.48 9.43 -3.53
CA SER A 216 -3.33 10.49 -2.98
C SER A 216 -4.24 10.03 -1.83
N GLU A 217 -4.56 8.75 -1.77
CA GLU A 217 -5.40 8.15 -0.73
C GLU A 217 -4.57 7.58 0.43
N SER A 218 -3.26 7.41 0.22
CA SER A 218 -2.40 6.73 1.18
C SER A 218 -2.12 7.56 2.44
N THR A 219 -2.24 6.90 3.60
CA THR A 219 -2.00 7.49 4.93
C THR A 219 -0.56 7.37 5.40
N ARG A 220 0.30 6.74 4.59
CA ARG A 220 1.73 6.50 4.89
C ARG A 220 2.48 7.80 5.20
N ARG A 221 3.43 7.69 6.11
CA ARG A 221 4.27 8.76 6.66
C ARG A 221 5.75 8.43 6.55
N CYS A 222 6.59 9.44 6.64
CA CYS A 222 8.05 9.28 6.73
C CYS A 222 8.61 10.20 7.81
N TYR A 223 9.84 9.89 8.25
CA TYR A 223 10.58 10.74 9.19
C TYR A 223 11.31 11.86 8.48
N ASP A 224 11.92 11.56 7.33
CA ASP A 224 12.53 12.55 6.44
C ASP A 224 11.48 12.99 5.40
N PRO A 225 11.06 14.26 5.38
CA PRO A 225 10.08 14.76 4.40
C PRO A 225 10.48 14.54 2.95
N ALA A 226 11.78 14.44 2.63
CA ALA A 226 12.24 14.17 1.28
C ALA A 226 11.84 12.76 0.80
N ASP A 227 11.57 11.83 1.73
CA ASP A 227 11.12 10.48 1.42
C ASP A 227 9.70 10.45 0.85
N TYR A 228 8.90 11.52 0.99
CA TYR A 228 7.65 11.62 0.23
C TYR A 228 7.89 11.63 -1.28
N VAL A 229 9.07 12.07 -1.73
CA VAL A 229 9.51 12.01 -3.13
C VAL A 229 10.29 10.74 -3.38
N TYR A 230 11.38 10.52 -2.65
CA TYR A 230 12.31 9.42 -2.90
C TYR A 230 11.66 8.04 -2.70
N GLY A 231 10.70 7.97 -1.79
CA GLY A 231 9.96 6.76 -1.44
C GLY A 231 8.98 6.28 -2.52
N VAL A 232 8.85 6.96 -3.66
CA VAL A 232 8.01 6.51 -4.79
C VAL A 232 8.71 6.58 -6.16
N LEU A 233 9.97 7.03 -6.22
CA LEU A 233 10.67 7.27 -7.49
C LEU A 233 10.82 6.02 -8.36
N GLY A 234 11.17 4.88 -7.76
CA GLY A 234 11.34 3.62 -8.47
C GLY A 234 10.04 3.15 -9.09
N ALA A 235 8.93 3.29 -8.36
CA ALA A 235 7.62 3.01 -8.90
C ALA A 235 7.28 3.93 -10.07
N LEU A 236 7.49 5.25 -9.93
CA LEU A 236 7.28 6.23 -11.00
C LEU A 236 8.27 6.10 -12.18
N GLN A 237 9.32 5.27 -12.06
CA GLN A 237 10.43 5.20 -13.02
C GLN A 237 11.09 6.56 -13.28
N ILE A 238 11.21 7.38 -12.22
CA ILE A 238 11.84 8.70 -12.29
C ILE A 238 13.18 8.64 -11.57
N LYS A 239 14.22 9.15 -12.23
CA LYS A 239 15.55 9.30 -11.64
C LYS A 239 15.85 10.78 -11.40
N ILE A 240 16.05 11.15 -10.15
CA ILE A 240 16.49 12.48 -9.72
C ILE A 240 17.61 12.36 -8.67
N PRO A 241 18.55 13.31 -8.60
CA PRO A 241 19.61 13.27 -7.60
C PRO A 241 19.06 13.42 -6.18
N ARG A 242 19.77 12.83 -5.21
CA ARG A 242 19.50 13.07 -3.78
C ARG A 242 19.91 14.50 -3.43
N VAL A 243 19.01 15.23 -2.79
CA VAL A 243 19.25 16.59 -2.28
C VAL A 243 18.78 16.67 -0.82
N GLU A 244 19.39 17.56 -0.05
CA GLU A 244 19.06 17.73 1.37
C GLU A 244 17.74 18.49 1.58
N ASP A 245 17.43 19.47 0.73
CA ASP A 245 16.19 20.23 0.83
C ASP A 245 15.02 19.43 0.20
N PRO A 246 14.01 19.02 0.99
CA PRO A 246 12.89 18.24 0.50
C PRO A 246 12.07 19.02 -0.55
N ASN A 247 11.93 20.33 -0.43
CA ASN A 247 11.19 21.14 -1.41
C ASN A 247 11.98 21.31 -2.72
N VAL A 248 13.30 21.16 -2.70
CA VAL A 248 14.10 21.03 -3.94
C VAL A 248 13.89 19.65 -4.57
N ALA A 249 13.86 18.57 -3.79
CA ALA A 249 13.53 17.23 -4.29
C ALA A 249 12.15 17.21 -4.96
N TRP A 250 11.16 17.86 -4.35
CA TRP A 250 9.82 18.04 -4.92
C TRP A 250 9.83 18.73 -6.27
N ARG A 251 10.55 19.87 -6.39
CA ARG A 251 10.68 20.59 -7.66
C ARG A 251 11.34 19.74 -8.74
N HIS A 252 12.38 18.97 -8.40
CA HIS A 252 13.01 18.05 -9.36
C HIS A 252 12.03 16.97 -9.85
N LEU A 253 11.21 16.42 -8.96
CA LEU A 253 10.15 15.48 -9.35
C LEU A 253 9.16 16.13 -10.33
N LEU A 254 8.65 17.33 -10.01
CA LEU A 254 7.68 18.02 -10.86
C LEU A 254 8.25 18.36 -12.24
N LEU A 255 9.50 18.81 -12.32
CA LEU A 255 10.19 19.04 -13.60
C LEU A 255 10.26 17.76 -14.43
N LYS A 256 10.56 16.61 -13.80
CA LYS A 256 10.56 15.33 -14.50
C LYS A 256 9.18 14.93 -14.97
N LEU A 257 8.15 15.16 -14.15
CA LEU A 257 6.77 14.89 -14.53
C LEU A 257 6.31 15.77 -15.71
N ASP A 258 6.78 17.02 -15.78
CA ASP A 258 6.55 17.88 -16.95
C ASP A 258 7.19 17.30 -18.23
N ASP A 259 8.42 16.78 -18.14
CA ASP A 259 9.08 16.09 -19.25
C ASP A 259 8.30 14.84 -19.71
N TYR A 260 7.62 14.13 -18.80
CA TYR A 260 6.80 12.96 -19.11
C TYR A 260 5.54 13.30 -19.92
N SER A 261 5.04 14.54 -19.81
CA SER A 261 3.87 15.04 -20.53
C SER A 261 4.26 15.56 -21.92
N GLU A 262 4.76 14.69 -22.81
CA GLU A 262 5.18 15.05 -24.18
C GLU A 262 4.07 15.70 -25.05
N LYS A 263 2.81 15.77 -24.56
CA LYS A 263 1.68 16.46 -25.20
C LYS A 263 1.52 17.93 -24.78
N GLY A 264 2.48 18.49 -24.02
CA GLY A 264 2.43 19.81 -23.39
C GLY A 264 2.38 21.04 -24.31
N GLU A 265 2.22 20.90 -25.64
CA GLU A 265 1.89 22.06 -26.48
C GLU A 265 0.42 22.49 -26.36
N VAL A 266 -0.48 21.61 -25.90
CA VAL A 266 -1.92 21.91 -25.80
C VAL A 266 -2.32 22.48 -24.43
N TYR A 267 -1.57 22.18 -23.36
CA TYR A 267 -1.84 22.68 -22.01
C TYR A 267 -0.75 23.65 -21.57
N SER A 268 -1.09 24.92 -21.41
CA SER A 268 -0.13 26.00 -21.12
C SER A 268 0.45 26.00 -19.70
N ARG A 269 0.03 25.08 -18.84
CA ARG A 269 0.43 25.05 -17.42
C ARG A 269 1.23 23.80 -17.11
N LYS A 270 2.38 24.00 -16.48
CA LYS A 270 3.29 22.93 -16.07
C LYS A 270 3.09 22.58 -14.60
N CYS A 271 3.37 21.34 -14.21
CA CYS A 271 3.37 20.90 -12.83
C CYS A 271 4.30 21.75 -11.95
N ILE A 272 5.47 22.14 -12.49
CA ILE A 272 6.45 22.97 -11.76
C ILE A 272 5.88 24.32 -11.32
N ASP A 273 4.90 24.88 -12.05
CA ASP A 273 4.31 26.19 -11.73
C ASP A 273 3.59 26.16 -10.36
N ARG A 274 3.14 24.99 -9.93
CA ARG A 274 2.42 24.76 -8.67
C ARG A 274 3.30 24.16 -7.57
N ALA A 275 4.62 24.11 -7.77
CA ALA A 275 5.55 23.56 -6.77
C ALA A 275 5.44 24.23 -5.40
N HIS A 276 5.06 25.51 -5.36
CA HIS A 276 4.91 26.30 -4.13
C HIS A 276 3.67 25.95 -3.31
N GLU A 277 2.71 25.18 -3.86
CA GLU A 277 1.48 24.80 -3.16
C GLU A 277 1.67 23.64 -2.17
N VAL A 278 2.81 22.96 -2.26
CA VAL A 278 3.19 21.85 -1.38
C VAL A 278 4.45 22.26 -0.64
N ASP A 279 4.39 22.17 0.68
CA ASP A 279 5.56 22.26 1.54
C ASP A 279 5.74 20.89 2.22
N LEU A 280 6.73 20.12 1.77
CA LEU A 280 6.93 18.75 2.24
C LEU A 280 7.18 18.70 3.75
N GLN A 281 7.79 19.74 4.33
CA GLN A 281 8.07 19.81 5.76
C GLN A 281 6.80 19.91 6.62
N LYS A 282 5.68 20.33 6.02
CA LYS A 282 4.37 20.45 6.68
C LYS A 282 3.44 19.28 6.36
N ALA A 283 3.83 18.37 5.48
CA ALA A 283 2.97 17.27 5.06
C ALA A 283 2.95 16.15 6.11
N GLU A 284 1.75 15.79 6.56
CA GLU A 284 1.56 14.71 7.54
C GLU A 284 1.59 13.31 6.91
N THR A 285 1.17 13.20 5.65
CA THR A 285 1.08 11.94 4.91
C THR A 285 1.45 12.14 3.43
N ILE A 286 1.80 11.05 2.76
CA ILE A 286 2.04 11.07 1.32
C ILE A 286 0.76 11.43 0.54
N GLY A 287 -0.41 11.01 1.02
CA GLY A 287 -1.70 11.42 0.46
C GLY A 287 -1.90 12.92 0.41
N ALA A 288 -1.51 13.65 1.46
CA ALA A 288 -1.60 15.12 1.47
C ALA A 288 -0.74 15.78 0.38
N VAL A 289 0.44 15.21 0.09
CA VAL A 289 1.36 15.66 -0.96
C VAL A 289 0.77 15.35 -2.34
N TYR A 290 0.40 14.10 -2.58
CA TYR A 290 0.01 13.62 -3.91
C TYR A 290 -1.43 13.95 -4.29
N LYS A 291 -2.32 14.26 -3.34
CA LYS A 291 -3.67 14.76 -3.65
C LYS A 291 -3.64 16.11 -4.38
N LYS A 292 -2.69 16.99 -4.03
CA LYS A 292 -2.47 18.24 -4.75
C LYS A 292 -1.95 17.97 -6.16
N LEU A 293 -0.95 17.10 -6.30
CA LEU A 293 -0.42 16.70 -7.61
C LEU A 293 -1.47 16.03 -8.50
N LYS A 294 -2.31 15.18 -7.92
CA LYS A 294 -3.43 14.52 -8.59
C LYS A 294 -4.39 15.54 -9.21
N ALA A 295 -4.77 16.57 -8.45
CA ALA A 295 -5.64 17.65 -8.96
C ALA A 295 -5.00 18.38 -10.15
N ILE A 296 -3.68 18.61 -10.11
CA ILE A 296 -2.93 19.19 -11.23
C ILE A 296 -3.06 18.29 -12.47
N PHE A 297 -2.76 17.00 -12.34
CA PHE A 297 -2.81 16.07 -13.48
C PHE A 297 -4.21 15.95 -14.10
N TYR A 298 -5.28 15.94 -13.30
CA TYR A 298 -6.65 15.82 -13.81
C TYR A 298 -7.24 17.12 -14.38
N GLU A 299 -6.75 18.29 -13.99
CA GLU A 299 -7.12 19.54 -14.65
C GLU A 299 -6.65 19.58 -16.12
N PHE A 300 -5.73 18.69 -16.52
CA PHE A 300 -5.08 18.70 -17.83
C PHE A 300 -5.25 17.41 -18.66
N SER A 301 -5.90 16.37 -18.13
CA SER A 301 -6.19 15.11 -18.84
C SER A 301 -7.62 15.07 -19.34
#